data_AF-A0A0D8X5A4-F1
#
_entry.id   AF-A0A0D8X5A4-F1
#
_cell.length_a   1.000
_cell.length_b   1.000
_cell.length_c   1.000
_cell.angle_alpha   90.00
_cell.angle_beta   90.00
_cell.angle_gamma   90.00
#
_symmetry.space_group_name_H-M   'P 1'
#
loop_
_entity.id
_entity.type
_entity.pdbx_description
1 polymer ?
#
loop_
_entity_poly.entity_id
_entity_poly.type
_entity_poly.pdbx_seq_one_letter_code
_entity_poly.pdbx_strand_id
1 'polypeptide(L)'
;MGINDVLIPLHSGDVLLASCQDRQLRSYSISGKLLTTVRGTGGEADLQQGSLEKFCLDPSETYAASVCSDRHVYVVEIRSGKCVAAITGIGESATDVEFSEDCRSSVY
;
A
#
# COMPACT_ATOMS: atom_id res chain seq x y z
N MET A 1 3.55 4.98 16.25
CA MET A 1 3.21 5.34 14.85
C MET A 1 1.79 4.88 14.58
N GLY A 2 0.94 5.74 14.02
CA GLY A 2 -0.46 5.43 13.77
C GLY A 2 -0.67 4.54 12.54
N ILE A 3 -1.77 3.80 12.56
CA ILE A 3 -2.32 3.08 11.41
C ILE A 3 -3.35 4.00 10.76
N ASN A 4 -3.30 4.14 9.44
CA ASN A 4 -4.23 4.99 8.69
C ASN A 4 -5.32 4.17 8.00
N ASP A 5 -4.99 2.98 7.51
CA ASP A 5 -5.93 2.09 6.82
C ASP A 5 -5.66 0.62 7.11
N VAL A 6 -6.71 -0.21 7.09
CA VAL A 6 -6.63 -1.66 7.35
C VAL A 6 -7.56 -2.39 6.41
N LEU A 7 -7.09 -3.51 5.84
CA LEU A 7 -7.92 -4.43 5.06
C LEU A 7 -7.66 -5.89 5.44
N ILE A 8 -8.62 -6.74 5.11
CA ILE A 8 -8.53 -8.21 5.25
C ILE A 8 -8.37 -8.77 3.84
N PRO A 9 -7.23 -9.41 3.51
CA PRO A 9 -7.09 -10.08 2.22
C PRO A 9 -8.05 -11.26 2.11
N LEU A 10 -8.62 -11.48 0.92
CA LEU A 10 -9.63 -12.49 0.63
C LEU A 10 -9.06 -13.92 0.63
N HIS A 11 -7.84 -14.10 0.11
CA HIS A 11 -7.19 -15.40 -0.08
C HIS A 11 -6.23 -15.75 1.06
N SER A 12 -5.69 -14.75 1.76
CA SER A 12 -4.68 -14.96 2.81
C SER A 12 -5.24 -15.28 4.20
N GLY A 13 -6.57 -15.36 4.34
CA GLY A 13 -7.35 -16.09 5.37
C GLY A 13 -7.22 -15.68 6.84
N ASP A 14 -6.03 -15.35 7.33
CA ASP A 14 -5.73 -15.22 8.76
C ASP A 14 -4.86 -13.98 9.09
N VAL A 15 -4.82 -13.02 8.16
CA VAL A 15 -4.01 -11.81 8.31
C VAL A 15 -4.81 -10.54 8.09
N LEU A 16 -4.40 -9.48 8.78
CA LEU A 16 -4.83 -8.10 8.55
C LEU A 16 -3.64 -7.36 7.94
N LEU A 17 -3.87 -6.60 6.87
CA LEU A 17 -2.87 -5.70 6.32
C LEU A 17 -3.18 -4.27 6.75
N ALA A 18 -2.14 -3.49 7.06
CA ALA A 18 -2.28 -2.12 7.49
C ALA A 18 -1.29 -1.19 6.80
N SER A 19 -1.74 -0.02 6.39
CA SER A 19 -0.89 1.11 6.00
C SER A 19 -0.60 2.00 7.21
N CYS A 20 0.65 2.44 7.33
CA CYS A 20 1.12 3.13 8.52
C CYS A 20 1.69 4.52 8.20
N GLN A 21 1.63 5.41 9.20
CA GLN A 21 2.18 6.77 9.13
C GLN A 21 3.69 6.81 8.89
N ASP A 22 4.40 5.72 9.20
CA ASP A 22 5.85 5.56 8.97
C ASP A 22 6.19 4.99 7.59
N ARG A 23 5.23 5.02 6.65
CA ARG A 23 5.40 4.58 5.25
C ARG A 23 5.60 3.07 5.09
N GLN A 24 5.20 2.31 6.10
CA GLN A 24 5.26 0.86 6.10
C GLN A 24 3.88 0.24 5.83
N LEU A 25 3.90 -0.90 5.14
CA LEU A 25 2.81 -1.86 5.15
C LEU A 25 3.15 -2.95 6.16
N ARG A 26 2.17 -3.30 7.00
CA ARG A 26 2.33 -4.32 8.03
C ARG A 26 1.29 -5.40 7.87
N SER A 27 1.68 -6.64 8.12
CA SER A 27 0.73 -7.73 8.31
C SER A 27 0.64 -8.10 9.78
N TYR A 28 -0.57 -8.36 10.24
CA TYR A 28 -0.87 -8.82 11.59
C TYR A 28 -1.64 -10.11 11.52
N SER A 29 -1.50 -10.98 12.51
CA SER A 29 -2.47 -12.07 12.70
C SER A 29 -3.82 -11.48 13.10
N ILE A 30 -4.89 -12.25 12.94
CA ILE A 30 -6.21 -11.92 13.51
C ILE A 30 -6.21 -11.69 15.03
N SER A 31 -5.20 -12.20 15.73
CA SER A 31 -4.97 -11.94 17.17
C SER A 31 -4.21 -10.64 17.46
N GLY A 32 -3.88 -9.85 16.44
CA GLY A 32 -3.18 -8.57 16.57
C GLY A 32 -1.66 -8.66 16.68
N LYS A 33 -1.06 -9.84 16.49
CA LYS A 33 0.40 -10.00 16.52
C LYS A 33 0.99 -9.52 15.19
N LEU A 34 1.97 -8.63 15.24
CA LEU A 34 2.74 -8.23 14.05
C LEU A 34 3.47 -9.44 13.47
N LEU A 35 3.25 -9.72 12.18
CA LEU A 35 3.85 -10.83 11.44
C LEU A 35 4.97 -10.32 10.53
N THR A 36 4.67 -9.35 9.66
CA THR A 36 5.67 -8.78 8.74
C THR A 36 5.55 -7.26 8.66
N THR A 37 6.65 -6.63 8.27
CA THR A 37 6.70 -5.21 7.92
C THR A 37 7.49 -5.09 6.63
N VAL A 38 6.88 -4.45 5.64
CA VAL A 38 7.51 -4.13 4.37
C VAL A 38 7.35 -2.65 4.08
N ARG A 39 8.23 -2.12 3.23
CA ARG A 39 8.11 -0.72 2.81
C ARG A 39 6.94 -0.60 1.84
N GLY A 40 6.01 0.32 2.10
CA GLY A 40 4.88 0.59 1.20
C GLY A 40 5.17 1.62 0.12
N THR A 41 6.41 2.09 0.04
CA THR A 41 6.89 3.15 -0.85
C THR A 41 8.19 2.71 -1.55
N GLY A 42 8.72 3.50 -2.50
CA GLY A 42 10.03 3.21 -3.09
C GLY A 42 10.72 4.39 -3.79
N GLY A 43 11.99 4.17 -4.16
CA GLY A 43 12.78 5.09 -4.99
C GLY A 43 13.19 6.41 -4.31
N GLU A 44 13.66 7.37 -5.13
CA GLU A 44 14.09 8.73 -4.74
C GLU A 44 13.05 9.53 -3.92
N ALA A 45 11.79 9.09 -3.90
CA ALA A 45 10.76 9.65 -3.04
C ALA A 45 10.98 9.35 -1.54
N ASP A 46 12.00 8.55 -1.19
CA ASP A 46 12.49 8.37 0.18
C ASP A 46 13.11 9.65 0.78
N LEU A 47 13.35 10.68 -0.05
CA LEU A 47 13.75 12.02 0.40
C LEU A 47 12.56 12.89 0.83
N GLN A 48 11.33 12.49 0.50
CA GLN A 48 10.12 13.26 0.81
C GLN A 48 9.43 12.70 2.06
N GLN A 49 9.06 13.59 2.98
CA GLN A 49 8.27 13.25 4.16
C GLN A 49 6.82 12.99 3.75
N GLY A 50 6.19 11.96 4.32
CA GLY A 50 4.78 11.66 4.09
C GLY A 50 4.30 10.43 4.87
N SER A 51 3.00 10.16 4.78
CA SER A 51 2.35 8.97 5.35
C SER A 51 1.53 8.25 4.29
N LEU A 52 1.44 6.91 4.40
CA LEU A 52 0.50 6.15 3.59
C LEU A 52 -0.91 6.40 4.11
N GLU A 53 -1.81 6.87 3.26
CA GLU A 53 -3.17 7.25 3.64
C GLU A 53 -4.16 6.10 3.41
N LYS A 54 -4.17 5.57 2.18
CA LYS A 54 -5.05 4.49 1.72
C LYS A 54 -4.28 3.48 0.91
N PHE A 55 -4.74 2.24 0.91
CA PHE A 55 -4.17 1.21 0.03
C PHE A 55 -5.20 0.14 -0.33
N CYS A 56 -4.95 -0.51 -1.46
CA CYS A 56 -5.74 -1.65 -1.93
C CYS A 56 -4.83 -2.77 -2.41
N LEU A 57 -5.40 -3.97 -2.56
CA LEU A 57 -4.70 -5.11 -3.14
C LEU A 57 -5.20 -5.38 -4.54
N ASP A 58 -4.31 -5.88 -5.39
CA ASP A 58 -4.75 -6.48 -6.65
C ASP A 58 -5.51 -7.79 -6.36
N PRO A 59 -6.36 -8.29 -7.28
CA PRO A 59 -7.13 -9.52 -7.07
C PRO A 59 -6.30 -10.75 -6.71
N SER A 60 -5.02 -10.81 -7.14
CA SER A 60 -4.12 -11.92 -6.81
C SER A 60 -3.42 -11.77 -5.44
N GLU A 61 -3.58 -10.63 -4.76
CA GLU A 61 -2.91 -10.28 -3.50
C GLU A 61 -1.38 -10.31 -3.57
N THR A 62 -0.84 -10.11 -4.77
CA THR A 62 0.61 -10.05 -5.00
C THR A 62 1.12 -8.64 -4.77
N TYR A 63 0.34 -7.64 -5.20
CA TYR A 63 0.67 -6.24 -5.20
C TYR A 63 -0.30 -5.43 -4.35
N ALA A 64 0.25 -4.47 -3.63
CA ALA A 64 -0.50 -3.40 -3.00
C ALA A 64 -0.26 -2.09 -3.75
N ALA A 65 -1.32 -1.35 -4.05
CA ALA A 65 -1.23 0.04 -4.47
C ALA A 65 -1.55 0.92 -3.26
N SER A 66 -0.74 1.95 -3.00
CA SER A 66 -0.91 2.81 -1.83
C SER A 66 -0.74 4.28 -2.18
N VAL A 67 -1.63 5.09 -1.65
CA VAL A 67 -1.60 6.55 -1.72
C VAL A 67 -0.72 7.07 -0.59
N CYS A 68 0.17 7.99 -0.92
CA CYS A 68 1.02 8.67 0.06
C CYS A 68 0.79 10.19 0.00
N SER A 69 0.84 10.84 1.16
CA SER A 69 0.71 12.29 1.28
C SER A 69 1.85 13.08 0.61
N ASP A 70 2.89 12.38 0.13
CA ASP A 70 3.94 12.95 -0.73
C ASP A 70 3.48 13.15 -2.20
N ARG A 71 2.19 12.95 -2.49
CA ARG A 71 1.55 13.04 -3.83
C ARG A 71 2.02 11.96 -4.81
N HIS A 72 2.37 10.79 -4.30
CA HIS A 72 2.69 9.62 -5.11
C HIS A 72 1.73 8.47 -4.80
N VAL A 73 1.54 7.61 -5.81
CA VAL A 73 0.97 6.28 -5.62
C VAL A 73 2.06 5.25 -5.86
N TYR A 74 2.24 4.36 -4.90
CA TYR A 74 3.25 3.31 -4.98
C TYR A 74 2.60 1.96 -5.18
N VAL A 75 3.16 1.17 -6.09
CA VAL A 75 2.81 -0.24 -6.26
C VAL A 75 3.96 -1.09 -5.72
N VAL A 76 3.66 -1.95 -4.75
CA VAL A 76 4.64 -2.75 -4.02
C VAL A 76 4.24 -4.22 -4.03
N GLU A 77 5.18 -5.11 -4.27
CA GLU A 77 5.01 -6.55 -4.06
C GLU A 77 5.01 -6.87 -2.56
N ILE A 78 3.89 -7.37 -2.02
CA ILE A 78 3.66 -7.49 -0.56
C ILE A 78 4.63 -8.48 0.08
N ARG A 79 4.99 -9.55 -0.63
CA ARG A 79 5.84 -10.62 -0.10
C ARG A 79 7.28 -10.16 0.12
N SER A 80 7.82 -9.39 -0.82
CA SER A 80 9.22 -8.95 -0.79
C SER A 80 9.39 -7.53 -0.26
N GLY A 81 8.33 -6.72 -0.29
CA GLY A 81 8.41 -5.27 -0.04
C GLY A 81 9.04 -4.49 -1.18
N LYS A 82 9.25 -5.10 -2.35
CA LYS A 82 9.85 -4.43 -3.50
C LYS A 82 8.82 -3.48 -4.12
N CYS A 83 9.15 -2.18 -4.16
CA CYS A 83 8.43 -1.22 -4.97
C CYS A 83 8.67 -1.51 -6.46
N VAL A 84 7.60 -1.78 -7.19
CA VAL A 84 7.63 -2.11 -8.62
C VAL A 84 7.24 -0.93 -9.52
N ALA A 85 6.50 0.04 -8.99
CA ALA A 85 6.19 1.29 -9.67
C ALA A 85 5.92 2.43 -8.69
N ALA A 86 6.20 3.66 -9.13
CA ALA A 86 5.79 4.89 -8.47
C ALA A 86 5.13 5.78 -9.53
N ILE A 87 3.86 6.11 -9.31
CA ILE A 87 3.08 7.03 -10.13
C ILE A 87 3.27 8.42 -9.54
N THR A 88 3.76 9.34 -10.36
CA THR A 88 4.12 10.71 -9.98
C THR A 88 3.38 11.72 -10.84
N GLY A 89 3.49 13.01 -10.53
CA GLY A 89 2.82 14.07 -11.30
C GLY A 89 1.36 14.30 -10.90
N ILE A 90 0.92 13.73 -9.78
CA ILE A 90 -0.38 14.01 -9.18
C ILE A 90 -0.32 15.43 -8.58
N GLY A 91 -1.18 16.32 -9.09
CA GLY A 91 -1.16 17.74 -8.70
C GLY A 91 -1.59 17.99 -7.26
N GLU A 92 -2.64 17.29 -6.82
CA GLU A 92 -3.11 17.28 -5.43
C GLU A 92 -2.87 15.90 -4.80
N SER A 93 -3.06 15.75 -3.49
CA SER A 93 -2.97 14.42 -2.88
C SER A 93 -4.13 13.57 -3.39
N ALA A 94 -3.81 12.39 -3.92
CA ALA A 94 -4.85 11.39 -4.14
C ALA A 94 -5.48 11.04 -2.80
N THR A 95 -6.76 10.66 -2.81
CA THR A 95 -7.49 10.27 -1.59
C THR A 95 -7.83 8.79 -1.57
N ASP A 96 -7.75 8.12 -2.73
CA ASP A 96 -8.09 6.71 -2.88
C ASP A 96 -7.30 6.06 -4.03
N VAL A 97 -7.27 4.73 -4.04
CA VAL A 97 -6.68 3.92 -5.11
C VAL A 97 -7.35 2.56 -5.18
N GLU A 98 -7.63 2.09 -6.39
CA GLU A 98 -8.28 0.80 -6.62
C GLU A 98 -7.66 0.09 -7.84
N PHE A 99 -7.55 -1.24 -7.78
CA PHE A 99 -7.23 -2.05 -8.95
C PHE A 99 -8.53 -2.40 -9.69
N SER A 100 -8.53 -2.24 -11.01
CA SER A 100 -9.63 -2.74 -11.85
C SER A 100 -9.73 -4.27 -11.76
N GLU A 101 -10.96 -4.79 -11.71
CA GLU A 101 -11.26 -6.23 -11.66
C GLU A 101 -10.69 -7.04 -12.83
N ASP A 102 -10.44 -6.42 -13.99
CA ASP A 102 -9.90 -7.07 -15.19
C ASP A 102 -8.36 -7.02 -15.31
N CYS A 103 -7.68 -6.47 -14.29
CA CYS A 103 -6.23 -6.19 -14.28
C CYS A 103 -5.72 -5.43 -15.51
N ARG A 104 -6.56 -4.70 -16.25
CA ARG A 104 -6.17 -4.02 -17.50
C ARG A 104 -6.30 -2.51 -17.50
N SER A 105 -6.95 -1.90 -16.51
CA SER A 105 -7.24 -0.47 -16.58
C SER A 105 -7.14 0.22 -15.22
N SER A 106 -6.01 0.87 -14.92
CA SER A 106 -6.00 1.88 -13.85
C SER A 106 -6.79 3.11 -14.32
N VAL A 107 -7.94 3.38 -13.70
CA VAL A 107 -8.66 4.64 -13.91
C VAL A 107 -8.04 5.67 -12.97
N TYR A 108 -7.50 6.73 -13.56
CA TYR A 108 -6.84 7.85 -12.86
C TYR A 108 -7.85 8.81 -12.25
#